data_AF-A0A7R9WJ14-F1
#
_entry.id   AF-A0A7R9WJ14-F1
#
_cell.length_a   1.000
_cell.length_b   1.000
_cell.length_c   1.000
_cell.angle_alpha   90.00
_cell.angle_beta   90.00
_cell.angle_gamma   90.00
#
_symmetry.space_group_name_H-M   'P 1'
#
loop_
_entity.id
_entity.type
_entity.pdbx_description
1 polymer ?
#
loop_
_entity_poly.entity_id
_entity_poly.type
_entity_poly.pdbx_seq_one_letter_code
_entity_poly.pdbx_strand_id
1 'polypeptide(L)'
;HFTRAKRLVHCTTTPKVIMRTNTDAEPTRIKVIVRVRPLIPSEISSEVPQRAVTVHPDGSSISVHASKTKLARCQYDHVLGEESTQEQVYSKVVACIDSVL
;
A
#
# COMPACT_ATOMS: atom_id res chain seq x y z
N HIS A 1 5.42 41.21 -49.79
CA HIS A 1 6.15 41.43 -48.54
C HIS A 1 7.05 40.23 -48.26
N PHE A 2 8.36 40.44 -48.28
CA PHE A 2 9.42 39.48 -47.94
C PHE A 2 9.69 39.54 -46.43
N THR A 3 9.82 38.39 -45.75
CA THR A 3 10.85 38.10 -44.74
C THR A 3 10.85 36.62 -44.31
N ARG A 4 12.01 36.18 -43.84
CA ARG A 4 12.58 34.83 -43.81
C ARG A 4 13.10 34.56 -42.39
N ALA A 5 12.91 33.36 -41.84
CA ALA A 5 13.82 32.62 -40.94
C ALA A 5 13.12 31.31 -40.49
N LYS A 6 13.56 30.08 -40.84
CA LYS A 6 14.69 29.29 -40.30
C LYS A 6 14.78 29.25 -38.76
N ARG A 7 14.37 28.14 -38.12
CA ARG A 7 15.28 27.21 -37.42
C ARG A 7 14.58 25.96 -36.89
N LEU A 8 15.28 24.84 -37.10
CA LEU A 8 15.08 23.50 -36.60
C LEU A 8 15.66 23.40 -35.18
N VAL A 9 14.96 22.80 -34.20
CA VAL A 9 15.59 22.15 -33.04
C VAL A 9 14.74 20.96 -32.59
N HIS A 10 15.25 19.75 -32.82
CA HIS A 10 14.87 18.55 -32.07
C HIS A 10 15.33 18.71 -30.62
N CYS A 11 14.51 18.35 -29.64
CA CYS A 11 15.05 17.76 -28.42
C CYS A 11 14.02 16.84 -27.75
N THR A 12 14.44 15.60 -27.62
CA THR A 12 13.80 14.45 -27.00
C THR A 12 13.42 14.71 -25.55
N THR A 13 12.14 14.55 -25.20
CA THR A 13 11.71 14.50 -23.81
C THR A 13 11.87 13.06 -23.31
N THR A 14 13.02 12.78 -22.69
CA THR A 14 13.23 11.55 -21.92
C THR A 14 12.34 11.54 -20.68
N PRO A 15 11.86 10.37 -20.22
CA PRO A 15 11.12 10.28 -18.97
C PRO A 15 12.03 10.65 -17.81
N LYS A 16 11.59 11.61 -16.97
CA LYS A 16 12.21 11.91 -15.69
C LYS A 16 12.14 10.67 -14.80
N VAL A 17 13.26 9.98 -14.67
CA VAL A 17 13.50 9.04 -13.57
C VAL A 17 13.51 9.87 -12.30
N ILE A 18 12.41 9.83 -11.55
CA ILE A 18 12.34 10.40 -10.21
C ILE A 18 13.16 9.47 -9.32
N MET A 19 14.42 9.84 -9.08
CA MET A 19 15.25 9.21 -8.06
C MET A 19 14.59 9.49 -6.70
N ARG A 20 14.07 8.44 -6.07
CA ARG A 20 13.64 8.51 -4.67
C ARG A 20 14.89 8.56 -3.81
N THR A 21 15.24 9.75 -3.33
CA THR A 21 16.23 9.88 -2.27
C THR A 21 15.57 9.39 -0.99
N ASN A 22 15.93 8.18 -0.54
CA ASN A 22 15.58 7.63 0.77
C ASN A 22 16.31 8.44 1.84
N THR A 23 15.76 9.59 2.19
CA THR A 23 16.09 10.31 3.42
C THR A 23 15.08 9.84 4.47
N ASP A 24 15.56 9.57 5.68
CA ASP A 24 14.82 9.05 6.85
C ASP A 24 14.94 7.52 7.05
N ALA A 25 16.18 7.07 7.29
CA ALA A 25 16.44 5.81 7.97
C ALA A 25 15.98 5.91 9.43
N GLU A 26 14.67 5.78 9.63
CA GLU A 26 14.04 5.60 10.94
C GLU A 26 14.65 4.40 11.68
N PRO A 27 14.78 4.45 13.02
CA PRO A 27 15.47 3.44 13.80
C PRO A 27 14.89 2.03 13.60
N THR A 28 15.78 1.05 13.76
CA THR A 28 15.69 -0.41 13.66
C THR A 28 14.63 -1.07 14.54
N ARG A 29 13.36 -0.65 14.44
CA ARG A 29 12.24 -1.34 15.08
C ARG A 29 11.64 -2.37 14.14
N ILE A 30 11.29 -3.54 14.69
CA ILE A 30 10.53 -4.56 13.96
C ILE A 30 9.21 -3.91 13.51
N LYS A 31 8.98 -3.89 12.19
CA LYS A 31 7.71 -3.42 11.62
C LYS A 31 6.76 -4.59 11.46
N VAL A 32 5.53 -4.44 11.94
CA VAL A 32 4.47 -5.44 11.79
C VAL A 32 3.41 -4.91 10.83
N ILE A 33 3.21 -5.65 9.74
CA ILE A 33 2.24 -5.31 8.69
C ILE A 33 1.18 -6.39 8.65
N VAL A 34 -0.09 -5.98 8.57
CA VAL A 34 -1.24 -6.89 8.45
C VAL A 34 -1.91 -6.69 7.09
N ARG A 35 -2.23 -7.78 6.41
CA ARG A 35 -3.02 -7.79 5.17
C ARG A 35 -4.26 -8.62 5.37
N VAL A 36 -5.43 -8.00 5.19
CA VAL A 36 -6.72 -8.70 5.12
C VAL A 36 -6.94 -9.10 3.67
N ARG A 37 -7.19 -10.39 3.42
CA ARG A 37 -7.55 -10.87 2.09
C ARG A 37 -9.08 -10.85 1.91
N PRO A 38 -9.58 -10.67 0.68
CA PRO A 38 -10.98 -10.90 0.40
C PRO A 38 -11.42 -12.32 0.79
N LEU A 39 -12.69 -12.46 1.14
CA LEU A 39 -13.32 -13.77 1.27
C LEU A 39 -13.35 -14.47 -0.09
N ILE A 40 -13.03 -15.76 -0.10
CA ILE A 40 -13.20 -16.60 -1.31
C ILE A 40 -14.62 -17.20 -1.33
N PRO A 41 -15.14 -17.64 -2.49
CA PRO A 41 -16.53 -18.09 -2.60
C PRO A 41 -16.92 -19.22 -1.62
N SER A 42 -15.99 -20.13 -1.32
CA SER A 42 -16.22 -21.23 -0.37
C SER A 42 -16.32 -20.78 1.10
N GLU A 43 -15.95 -19.54 1.42
CA GLU A 43 -16.02 -18.96 2.76
C GLU A 43 -17.29 -18.15 2.98
N ILE A 44 -18.00 -17.82 1.89
CA ILE A 44 -19.24 -17.07 1.93
C ILE A 44 -20.35 -18.05 2.31
N SER A 45 -20.68 -18.10 3.61
CA SER A 45 -21.84 -18.81 4.13
C SER A 45 -22.93 -17.81 4.52
N SER A 46 -24.19 -18.18 4.31
CA SER A 46 -25.34 -17.41 4.78
C SER A 46 -25.43 -17.32 6.32
N GLU A 47 -24.70 -18.17 7.04
CA GLU A 47 -24.74 -18.26 8.50
C GLU A 47 -23.62 -17.47 9.21
N VAL A 48 -22.56 -17.09 8.49
CA VAL A 48 -21.42 -16.35 9.06
C VAL A 48 -21.59 -14.87 8.81
N PRO A 49 -21.47 -13.99 9.82
CA PRO A 49 -21.52 -12.55 9.61
C PRO A 49 -20.46 -12.14 8.58
N GLN A 50 -20.90 -11.49 7.50
CA GLN A 50 -20.11 -11.23 6.29
C GLN A 50 -18.77 -10.51 6.52
N ARG A 51 -18.53 -9.91 7.70
CA ARG A 51 -17.27 -9.22 8.02
C ARG A 51 -16.87 -9.41 9.48
N ALA A 52 -16.11 -10.48 9.75
CA ALA A 52 -15.49 -10.70 11.06
C ALA A 52 -14.30 -9.75 11.31
N VAL A 53 -13.72 -9.16 10.27
CA VAL A 53 -12.61 -8.20 10.35
C VAL A 53 -13.03 -6.89 9.69
N THR A 54 -12.78 -5.78 10.36
CA THR A 54 -12.97 -4.42 9.81
C THR A 54 -11.63 -3.68 9.83
N VAL A 55 -11.22 -3.17 8.68
CA VAL A 55 -10.05 -2.30 8.56
C VAL A 55 -10.49 -0.85 8.79
N HIS A 56 -9.77 -0.13 9.65
CA HIS A 56 -10.07 1.28 9.90
C HIS A 56 -9.40 2.18 8.84
N PRO A 57 -9.99 3.35 8.53
CA PRO A 57 -9.43 4.29 7.54
C PRO A 57 -8.06 4.88 7.93
N ASP A 58 -7.63 4.71 9.18
CA ASP A 58 -6.33 5.16 9.69
C ASP A 58 -5.14 4.39 9.10
N GLY A 59 -5.39 3.28 8.39
CA GLY A 59 -4.35 2.44 7.78
C GLY A 59 -3.41 1.76 8.78
N SER A 60 -3.78 1.74 10.07
CA SER A 60 -2.94 1.21 11.16
C SER A 60 -3.71 0.34 12.14
N SER A 61 -5.05 0.31 12.09
CA SER A 61 -5.83 -0.53 13.00
C SER A 61 -6.88 -1.41 12.32
N ILE A 62 -7.16 -2.55 12.98
CA ILE A 62 -8.26 -3.45 12.64
C ILE A 62 -9.14 -3.69 13.86
N SER A 63 -10.39 -4.04 13.58
CA SER A 63 -11.30 -4.60 14.56
C SER A 63 -11.65 -6.04 14.18
N VAL A 64 -11.55 -6.97 15.15
CA VAL A 64 -11.89 -8.38 14.98
C VAL A 64 -13.10 -8.71 15.85
N HIS A 65 -14.15 -9.22 15.22
CA HIS A 65 -15.37 -9.71 15.85
C HIS A 65 -15.23 -11.20 16.12
N ALA A 66 -14.83 -11.57 17.35
CA ALA A 66 -14.74 -12.96 17.76
C ALA A 66 -16.13 -13.57 18.07
N SER A 67 -17.09 -12.72 18.44
CA SER A 67 -18.51 -13.08 18.60
C SER A 67 -19.37 -11.82 18.44
N LYS A 68 -20.70 -11.95 18.51
CA LYS A 68 -21.64 -10.80 18.49
C LYS A 68 -21.36 -9.76 19.58
N THR A 69 -20.73 -10.17 20.69
CA THR A 69 -20.51 -9.32 21.87
C THR A 69 -19.04 -9.03 22.14
N LYS A 70 -18.11 -9.76 21.51
CA LYS A 70 -16.67 -9.58 21.72
C LYS A 70 -16.01 -8.94 20.49
N LEU A 71 -15.57 -7.70 20.69
CA LEU A 71 -14.81 -6.93 19.73
C LEU A 71 -13.40 -6.67 20.30
N ALA A 72 -12.38 -7.03 19.54
CA ALA A 72 -11.01 -6.65 19.83
C ALA A 72 -10.55 -5.61 18.80
N ARG A 73 -9.85 -4.56 19.24
CA ARG A 73 -9.17 -3.60 18.36
C ARG A 73 -7.66 -3.79 18.50
N CYS A 74 -6.98 -3.89 17.37
CA CYS A 74 -5.53 -4.09 17.30
C CYS A 74 -4.91 -2.99 16.44
N GLN A 75 -3.70 -2.56 16.81
CA GLN A 75 -2.95 -1.54 16.09
C GLN A 75 -1.60 -2.11 15.63
N TYR A 76 -1.19 -1.74 14.42
CA TYR A 76 -0.02 -2.22 13.71
C TYR A 76 0.66 -1.03 12.99
N ASP A 77 1.87 -1.23 12.47
CA ASP A 77 2.55 -0.18 11.69
C ASP A 77 1.78 0.12 10.39
N HIS A 78 1.29 -0.93 9.72
CA HIS A 78 0.44 -0.80 8.54
C HIS A 78 -0.62 -1.90 8.48
N VAL A 79 -1.82 -1.52 8.04
CA VAL A 79 -2.93 -2.42 7.75
C VAL A 79 -3.37 -2.20 6.31
N LEU A 80 -3.45 -3.31 5.56
CA LEU A 80 -3.84 -3.36 4.17
C LEU A 80 -5.17 -4.12 4.06
N GLY A 81 -6.18 -3.49 3.45
CA GLY A 81 -7.51 -4.09 3.26
C GLY A 81 -7.60 -5.06 2.10
N GLU A 82 -8.79 -5.62 1.91
CA GLU A 82 -9.10 -6.65 0.90
C GLU A 82 -8.76 -6.22 -0.53
N GLU A 83 -8.95 -4.93 -0.83
CA GLU A 83 -8.67 -4.32 -2.13
C GLU A 83 -7.17 -4.02 -2.36
N SER A 84 -6.30 -4.36 -1.41
CA SER A 84 -4.89 -4.00 -1.51
C SER A 84 -4.17 -4.84 -2.56
N THR A 85 -3.54 -4.16 -3.52
CA THR A 85 -2.78 -4.80 -4.59
C THR A 85 -1.42 -5.28 -4.10
N GLN A 86 -0.78 -6.13 -4.90
CA GLN A 86 0.55 -6.64 -4.57
C GLN A 86 1.61 -5.52 -4.57
N GLU A 87 1.48 -4.54 -5.45
CA GLU A 87 2.36 -3.37 -5.53
C GLU A 87 2.27 -2.53 -4.25
N GLN A 88 1.07 -2.39 -3.69
CA GLN A 88 0.86 -1.67 -2.43
C GLN A 88 1.52 -2.42 -1.26
N VAL A 89 1.42 -3.75 -1.21
CA VAL A 89 2.14 -4.57 -0.22
C VAL A 89 3.66 -4.40 -0.39
N TYR A 90 4.15 -4.53 -1.62
CA TYR A 90 5.57 -4.41 -1.95
C TYR A 90 6.15 -3.05 -1.52
N SER A 91 5.39 -1.97 -1.71
CA SER A 91 5.80 -0.62 -1.32
C SER A 91 6.12 -0.48 0.18
N LYS A 92 5.57 -1.35 1.03
CA LYS A 92 5.81 -1.33 2.49
C LYS A 92 7.07 -2.09 2.92
N VAL A 93 7.56 -3.00 2.07
CA VAL A 93 8.70 -3.88 2.37
C VAL A 93 9.94 -3.56 1.53
N VAL A 94 9.84 -2.70 0.51
CA VAL A 94 10.97 -2.35 -0.38
C VAL A 94 12.17 -1.81 0.39
N ALA A 95 11.95 -1.03 1.45
CA ALA A 95 13.04 -0.51 2.29
C ALA A 95 13.84 -1.63 2.99
N CYS A 96 13.23 -2.79 3.25
CA CYS A 96 13.95 -3.94 3.78
C CYS A 96 14.88 -4.56 2.73
N ILE A 97 14.53 -4.48 1.44
CA ILE A 97 15.40 -4.94 0.34
C ILE A 97 16.58 -3.98 0.19
N ASP A 98 16.30 -2.67 0.17
CA ASP A 98 17.33 -1.63 0.06
C ASP A 98 18.33 -1.68 1.24
N SER A 99 17.92 -2.21 2.40
CA SER A 99 18.81 -2.34 3.56
C SER A 99 19.84 -3.47 3.45
N VAL A 100 19.66 -4.39 2.49
CA VAL A 100 20.53 -5.57 2.29
C VAL A 100 21.49 -5.39 1.10
N LEU A 101 21.14 -4.52 0.14
CA LEU A 101 21.91 -4.24 -1.07
C LEU A 101 22.95 -3.13 -0.85
#